data_AF-A0A4D7C9Q0-F1
#
_entry.id   AF-A0A4D7C9Q0-F1
#
_cell.length_a   1.000
_cell.length_b   1.000
_cell.length_c   1.000
_cell.angle_alpha   90.00
_cell.angle_beta   90.00
_cell.angle_gamma   90.00
#
_symmetry.space_group_name_H-M   'P 1'
#
loop_
_entity.id
_entity.type
_entity.pdbx_description
1 polymer ?
#
loop_
_entity_poly.entity_id
_entity_poly.type
_entity_poly.pdbx_seq_one_letter_code
_entity_poly.pdbx_strand_id
1 'polypeptide(L)'
;MVDAVTRTFDFYSILYWGGRPPLADRTAAAQIHCYDGDTMVGMIQFFSGADAVPANQLAGDMVVINYEIARFNDVVSLLRTEGPLMLTVDPGSGAGYIGTFLEPVGVEEDDEDDFDDYGFEEDDSDEDDGDEDDGDDDAEPEAERTN
;
A
#
# COMPACT_ATOMS: atom_id res chain seq x y z
N MET A 1 20.09 5.19 -30.77
CA MET A 1 18.84 5.37 -30.00
C MET A 1 18.82 4.22 -29.02
N VAL A 2 18.71 4.50 -27.73
CA VAL A 2 18.57 3.43 -26.74
C VAL A 2 17.08 3.12 -26.69
N ASP A 3 16.73 1.84 -26.79
CA ASP A 3 15.33 1.43 -26.73
C ASP A 3 14.76 1.68 -25.33
N ALA A 4 13.45 1.90 -25.25
CA ALA A 4 12.78 2.02 -23.97
C ALA A 4 12.95 0.72 -23.17
N VAL A 5 13.16 0.87 -21.86
CA VAL A 5 13.32 -0.24 -20.92
C VAL A 5 12.03 -0.40 -20.13
N THR A 6 11.46 -1.59 -20.18
CA THR A 6 10.23 -1.96 -19.47
C THR A 6 10.51 -3.00 -18.39
N ARG A 7 9.85 -2.85 -17.24
CA ARG A 7 9.85 -3.80 -16.12
C ARG A 7 8.43 -4.02 -15.62
N THR A 8 8.02 -5.29 -15.54
CA THR A 8 6.78 -5.70 -14.88
C THR A 8 7.01 -5.80 -13.38
N PHE A 9 5.96 -5.63 -12.59
CA PHE A 9 6.02 -5.82 -11.13
C PHE A 9 4.66 -6.29 -10.61
N ASP A 10 4.68 -7.07 -9.53
CA ASP A 10 3.52 -7.69 -8.90
C ASP A 10 3.36 -7.30 -7.42
N PHE A 11 4.42 -6.76 -6.79
CA PHE A 11 4.36 -6.20 -5.44
C PHE A 11 4.84 -4.76 -5.40
N TYR A 12 4.32 -4.00 -4.44
CA TYR A 12 4.82 -2.66 -4.16
C TYR A 12 4.82 -2.32 -2.67
N SER A 13 5.71 -1.41 -2.27
CA SER A 13 5.73 -0.83 -0.92
C SER A 13 5.70 0.69 -1.00
N ILE A 14 4.85 1.33 -0.20
CA ILE A 14 4.71 2.78 -0.15
C ILE A 14 5.49 3.34 1.05
N LEU A 15 6.31 4.36 0.81
CA LEU A 15 7.10 5.06 1.82
C LEU A 15 6.76 6.55 1.83
N TYR A 16 6.48 7.09 3.02
CA TYR A 16 6.27 8.52 3.26
C TYR A 16 7.35 9.07 4.17
N TRP A 17 7.91 10.20 3.79
CA TRP A 17 8.89 10.91 4.61
C TRP A 17 8.19 11.94 5.50
N GLY A 18 8.19 11.69 6.82
CA GLY A 18 7.73 12.64 7.83
C GLY A 18 8.88 13.41 8.51
N GLY A 19 8.60 14.62 9.00
CA GLY A 19 9.50 15.35 9.90
C GLY A 19 10.83 15.84 9.30
N ARG A 20 11.01 15.79 7.98
CA ARG A 20 12.20 16.36 7.34
C ARG A 20 12.05 17.88 7.17
N PRO A 21 13.04 18.69 7.60
CA PRO A 21 13.11 20.07 7.15
C PRO A 21 13.19 20.08 5.61
N PRO A 22 12.65 21.11 4.93
CA PRO A 22 12.70 21.22 3.47
C PRO A 22 14.17 21.37 3.04
N LEU A 23 14.87 20.24 2.91
CA LEU A 23 16.23 20.13 2.47
C LEU A 23 16.19 19.88 0.97
N ALA A 24 16.53 20.92 0.24
CA ALA A 24 16.64 21.00 -1.21
C ALA A 24 15.38 20.56 -1.97
N ASP A 25 14.95 21.46 -2.85
CA ASP A 25 14.02 21.36 -3.98
C ASP A 25 13.98 20.07 -4.81
N ARG A 26 14.65 18.97 -4.43
CA ARG A 26 14.72 17.70 -5.15
C ARG A 26 14.65 16.46 -4.26
N THR A 27 14.13 16.59 -3.05
CA THR A 27 13.86 15.43 -2.19
C THR A 27 12.44 14.92 -2.43
N ALA A 28 12.31 13.63 -2.78
CA ALA A 28 11.00 13.00 -2.92
C ALA A 28 10.26 12.97 -1.56
N ALA A 29 9.02 13.43 -1.53
CA ALA A 29 8.13 13.42 -0.37
C ALA A 29 7.54 12.03 -0.09
N ALA A 30 7.30 11.27 -1.15
CA ALA A 30 6.86 9.88 -1.09
C ALA A 30 7.58 9.05 -2.16
N GLN A 31 7.67 7.75 -1.92
CA GLN A 31 8.24 6.77 -2.83
C GLN A 31 7.37 5.52 -2.85
N ILE A 32 7.28 4.89 -4.01
CA ILE A 32 6.71 3.56 -4.16
C ILE A 32 7.82 2.70 -4.75
N HIS A 33 8.19 1.63 -4.05
CA HIS A 33 9.12 0.64 -4.59
C HIS A 33 8.31 -0.46 -5.25
N CYS A 34 8.72 -0.88 -6.45
CA CYS A 34 8.06 -1.87 -7.27
C CYS A 34 8.95 -3.12 -7.35
N TYR A 35 8.37 -4.30 -7.13
CA TYR A 35 9.07 -5.56 -7.05
C TYR A 35 8.45 -6.59 -8.01
N ASP A 36 9.30 -7.38 -8.64
CA ASP A 36 8.95 -8.61 -9.36
C ASP A 36 9.39 -9.77 -8.45
N GLY A 37 8.44 -10.36 -7.73
CA GLY A 37 8.71 -11.25 -6.61
C GLY A 37 9.47 -10.55 -5.48
N ASP A 38 10.67 -11.03 -5.16
CA ASP A 38 11.54 -10.46 -4.11
C ASP A 38 12.52 -9.40 -4.64
N THR A 39 12.52 -9.16 -5.95
CA THR A 39 13.52 -8.33 -6.61
C THR A 39 12.94 -6.95 -6.91
N MET A 40 13.56 -5.90 -6.37
CA MET A 40 13.18 -4.53 -6.68
C MET A 40 13.55 -4.18 -8.12
N VAL A 41 12.54 -3.92 -8.95
CA VAL A 41 12.70 -3.66 -10.39
C VAL A 41 12.48 -2.19 -10.76
N GLY A 42 11.94 -1.40 -9.84
CA GLY A 42 11.76 0.03 -10.07
C GLY A 42 11.28 0.80 -8.85
N MET A 43 11.20 2.11 -9.02
CA MET A 43 10.62 3.01 -8.04
C MET A 43 9.88 4.16 -8.71
N ILE A 44 8.82 4.61 -8.05
CA ILE A 44 8.08 5.81 -8.39
C ILE A 44 8.36 6.84 -7.29
N GLN A 45 8.84 8.01 -7.66
CA GLN A 45 9.20 9.08 -6.73
C GLN A 45 8.26 10.27 -6.92
N PHE A 46 7.85 10.87 -5.81
CA PHE A 46 6.90 11.97 -5.82
C PHE A 46 7.52 13.21 -5.20
N PHE A 47 7.58 14.30 -5.95
CA PHE A 47 8.24 15.55 -5.55
C PHE A 47 7.21 16.65 -5.26
N SER A 48 7.51 17.51 -4.28
CA SER A 48 6.70 18.69 -3.98
C SER A 48 7.09 19.85 -4.91
N GLY A 49 6.16 20.26 -5.78
CA GLY A 49 6.33 21.38 -6.71
C GLY A 49 6.75 20.95 -8.11
N ALA A 50 6.19 21.61 -9.14
CA ALA A 50 6.39 21.26 -10.54
C ALA A 50 7.86 21.39 -10.99
N ASP A 51 8.56 22.43 -10.53
CA ASP A 51 9.96 22.68 -10.88
C ASP A 51 10.94 21.68 -10.23
N ALA A 52 10.45 20.82 -9.33
CA ALA A 52 11.23 19.85 -8.56
C ALA A 52 11.31 18.46 -9.21
N VAL A 53 10.46 18.16 -10.20
CA VAL A 53 10.35 16.80 -10.79
C VAL A 53 11.51 16.56 -11.76
N PRO A 54 12.44 15.63 -11.45
CA PRO A 54 13.53 15.29 -12.37
C PRO A 54 13.01 14.48 -13.56
N ALA A 55 13.79 14.44 -14.65
CA ALA A 55 13.53 13.51 -15.76
C ALA A 55 13.55 12.05 -15.27
N ASN A 56 12.75 11.18 -15.88
CA ASN A 56 12.79 9.75 -15.58
C ASN A 56 14.14 9.18 -16.00
N GLN A 57 14.57 8.13 -15.32
CA GLN A 57 15.89 7.57 -15.54
C GLN A 57 15.92 6.07 -15.30
N LEU A 58 16.96 5.46 -15.83
CA LEU A 58 17.34 4.10 -15.50
C LEU A 58 18.50 4.15 -14.48
N ALA A 59 18.26 3.65 -13.26
CA ALA A 59 19.26 3.57 -12.21
C ALA A 59 19.82 2.14 -12.14
N GLY A 60 20.85 1.86 -12.94
CA GLY A 60 21.30 0.48 -13.17
C GLY A 60 20.28 -0.25 -14.03
N ASP A 61 19.63 -1.28 -13.48
CA ASP A 61 18.52 -2.00 -14.13
C ASP A 61 17.13 -1.60 -13.61
N MET A 62 17.08 -0.69 -12.64
CA MET A 62 15.83 -0.22 -12.05
C MET A 62 15.24 0.95 -12.84
N VAL A 63 13.95 0.85 -13.14
CA VAL A 63 13.19 1.95 -13.76
C VAL A 63 12.78 2.95 -12.68
N VAL A 64 13.17 4.22 -12.85
CA VAL A 64 12.81 5.31 -11.93
C VAL A 64 11.88 6.29 -12.62
N ILE A 65 10.64 6.35 -12.16
CA ILE A 65 9.62 7.28 -12.65
C ILE A 65 9.38 8.37 -11.63
N ASN A 66 9.37 9.62 -12.08
CA ASN A 66 9.22 10.80 -11.24
C ASN A 66 7.91 11.51 -11.57
N TYR A 67 7.13 11.81 -10.54
CA TYR A 67 5.89 12.56 -10.66
C TYR A 67 5.86 13.73 -9.67
N GLU A 68 4.96 14.68 -9.93
CA GLU A 68 4.50 15.60 -8.90
C GLU A 68 3.69 14.84 -7.84
N ILE A 69 3.82 15.24 -6.57
CA ILE A 69 3.08 14.65 -5.45
C ILE A 69 1.56 14.74 -5.62
N ALA A 70 1.06 15.69 -6.42
CA ALA A 70 -0.36 15.78 -6.76
C ALA A 70 -0.90 14.53 -7.47
N ARG A 71 -0.04 13.75 -8.15
CA ARG A 71 -0.38 12.49 -8.82
C ARG A 71 -0.34 11.28 -7.92
N PHE A 72 0.04 11.44 -6.65
CA PHE A 72 0.23 10.33 -5.75
C PHE A 72 -1.03 9.45 -5.62
N ASN A 73 -2.18 10.07 -5.37
CA ASN A 73 -3.43 9.32 -5.23
C ASN A 73 -3.87 8.69 -6.55
N ASP A 74 -3.69 9.38 -7.69
CA ASP A 74 -3.97 8.81 -9.02
C ASP A 74 -3.16 7.53 -9.25
N VAL A 75 -1.86 7.55 -8.94
CA VAL A 75 -0.99 6.39 -9.07
C VAL A 75 -1.38 5.28 -8.09
N VAL A 76 -1.64 5.60 -6.82
CA VAL A 76 -2.05 4.58 -5.84
C VAL A 76 -3.40 3.96 -6.19
N SER A 77 -4.34 4.71 -6.75
CA SER A 77 -5.59 4.15 -7.25
C SER A 77 -5.31 3.14 -8.37
N LEU A 78 -4.51 3.51 -9.37
CA LEU A 78 -4.11 2.61 -10.45
C LEU A 78 -3.40 1.34 -9.93
N LEU A 79 -2.54 1.46 -8.91
CA LEU A 79 -1.86 0.31 -8.31
C LEU A 79 -2.82 -0.66 -7.58
N ARG A 80 -4.01 -0.20 -7.18
CA ARG A 80 -4.97 -0.98 -6.40
C ARG A 80 -6.04 -1.65 -7.25
N THR A 81 -6.35 -1.08 -8.41
CA THR A 81 -7.51 -1.46 -9.22
C THR A 81 -7.14 -2.08 -10.55
N GLU A 82 -5.85 -2.12 -10.90
CA GLU A 82 -5.42 -2.60 -12.22
C GLU A 82 -4.27 -3.60 -12.08
N GLY A 83 -4.30 -4.65 -12.90
CA GLY A 83 -3.20 -5.57 -13.04
C GLY A 83 -3.29 -6.38 -14.35
N PRO A 84 -2.17 -6.78 -14.96
CA PRO A 84 -0.79 -6.61 -14.52
C PRO A 84 -0.20 -5.22 -14.82
N LEU A 85 0.81 -4.82 -14.03
CA LEU A 85 1.41 -3.49 -14.08
C LEU A 85 2.85 -3.50 -14.59
N MET A 86 3.25 -2.40 -15.23
CA MET A 86 4.61 -2.21 -15.72
C MET A 86 5.08 -0.76 -15.60
N LEU A 87 6.40 -0.59 -15.43
CA LEU A 87 7.10 0.68 -15.55
C LEU A 87 7.92 0.69 -16.85
N THR A 88 7.86 1.79 -17.60
CA THR A 88 8.66 1.97 -18.81
C THR A 88 9.40 3.30 -18.77
N VAL A 89 10.68 3.31 -19.13
CA VAL A 89 11.48 4.53 -19.31
C VAL A 89 12.26 4.49 -20.62
N ASP A 90 12.23 5.59 -21.36
CA ASP A 90 13.17 5.86 -22.43
C ASP A 90 14.35 6.67 -21.85
N PRO A 91 15.53 6.05 -21.67
CA PRO A 91 16.68 6.74 -21.08
C PRO A 91 17.27 7.82 -22.00
N GLY A 92 16.93 7.82 -23.29
CA GLY A 92 17.39 8.84 -24.24
C GLY A 92 16.63 10.15 -24.11
N SER A 93 15.33 10.09 -23.85
CA SER A 93 14.46 11.28 -23.70
C SER A 93 14.14 11.64 -22.24
N GLY A 94 14.28 10.68 -21.32
CA GLY A 94 13.78 10.80 -19.96
C GLY A 94 12.26 10.74 -19.84
N ALA A 95 11.57 10.35 -20.92
CA ALA A 95 10.14 10.05 -20.89
C ALA A 95 9.91 8.67 -20.26
N GLY A 96 8.79 8.50 -19.57
CA GLY A 96 8.44 7.23 -18.95
C GLY A 96 7.05 7.27 -18.31
N TYR A 97 6.55 6.10 -17.96
CA TYR A 97 5.19 5.92 -17.45
C TYR A 97 5.07 4.65 -16.62
N ILE A 98 4.06 4.65 -15.73
CA ILE A 98 3.39 3.44 -15.26
C ILE A 98 2.23 3.12 -16.20
N GLY A 99 2.01 1.85 -16.51
CA GLY A 99 0.91 1.42 -17.35
C GLY A 99 0.45 0.01 -17.03
N THR A 100 -0.73 -0.32 -17.53
CA THR A 100 -1.32 -1.66 -17.51
C THR A 100 -0.94 -2.41 -18.79
N PHE A 101 -1.24 -3.71 -18.84
CA PHE A 101 -1.12 -4.49 -20.06
C PHE A 101 -2.32 -4.28 -21.00
N LEU A 102 -2.31 -4.95 -22.15
CA LEU A 102 -3.41 -4.91 -23.10
C LEU A 102 -4.65 -5.59 -22.51
N GLU A 103 -5.56 -4.78 -21.96
CA GLU A 103 -6.86 -5.23 -21.48
C GLU A 103 -7.94 -5.16 -22.58
N PRO A 104 -8.91 -6.08 -22.57
CA PRO A 104 -10.10 -5.96 -23.40
C PRO A 104 -10.90 -4.70 -23.04
N VAL A 105 -11.29 -3.92 -24.05
CA VAL A 105 -12.10 -2.72 -23.81
C VAL A 105 -13.48 -3.10 -23.26
N GLY A 106 -13.88 -2.49 -22.14
CA GLY A 106 -15.23 -2.60 -21.58
C GLY A 106 -15.44 -3.74 -20.58
N VAL A 107 -14.35 -4.32 -20.06
CA VAL A 107 -14.37 -5.22 -18.90
C VAL A 107 -13.86 -4.41 -17.71
N GLU A 108 -14.71 -4.19 -16.71
CA GLU A 108 -14.30 -3.67 -15.40
C GLU A 108 -13.68 -4.85 -14.64
N GLU A 109 -12.64 -4.61 -13.84
CA GLU A 109 -12.18 -5.67 -12.93
C GLU A 109 -13.30 -5.92 -11.93
N ASP A 110 -13.89 -7.12 -11.99
CA ASP A 110 -14.96 -7.51 -11.08
C ASP A 110 -14.36 -7.52 -9.66
N ASP A 111 -14.79 -6.61 -8.78
CA ASP A 111 -14.58 -6.65 -7.32
C ASP A 111 -15.30 -7.87 -6.66
N GLU A 112 -15.59 -8.91 -7.44
CA GLU A 112 -16.32 -10.10 -7.02
C GLU A 112 -15.36 -11.17 -6.51
N ASP A 113 -14.77 -10.94 -5.33
CA ASP A 113 -14.32 -12.04 -4.48
C ASP A 113 -14.65 -11.72 -2.99
N ASP A 114 -15.44 -12.61 -2.41
CA ASP A 114 -15.64 -12.85 -0.97
C ASP A 114 -16.63 -11.96 -0.18
N PHE A 115 -17.88 -11.88 -0.65
CA PHE A 115 -19.03 -11.72 0.26
C PHE A 115 -19.85 -13.02 0.38
N ASP A 116 -19.17 -14.16 0.34
CA ASP A 116 -19.80 -15.46 0.56
C ASP A 116 -19.81 -15.81 2.05
N ASP A 117 -21.03 -15.80 2.59
CA ASP A 117 -21.50 -16.79 3.56
C ASP A 117 -20.84 -16.78 4.96
N TYR A 118 -21.08 -15.72 5.73
CA TYR A 118 -21.21 -15.91 7.18
C TYR A 118 -22.51 -16.67 7.43
N GLY A 119 -22.44 -18.00 7.27
CA GLY A 119 -23.39 -18.95 7.84
C GLY A 119 -23.41 -18.75 9.35
N PHE A 120 -24.31 -17.87 9.81
CA PHE A 120 -24.70 -17.77 11.20
C PHE A 120 -25.49 -19.04 11.48
N GLU A 121 -24.79 -20.12 11.84
CA GLU A 121 -25.45 -21.26 12.48
C GLU A 121 -26.06 -20.70 13.77
N GLU A 122 -27.39 -20.58 13.78
CA GLU A 122 -28.16 -20.29 14.98
C GLU A 122 -27.86 -21.42 15.98
N ASP A 123 -26.99 -21.11 16.95
CA ASP A 123 -26.71 -21.95 18.10
C ASP A 123 -27.97 -21.94 18.99
N ASP A 124 -28.95 -22.77 18.60
CA ASP A 124 -30.04 -23.23 19.46
C ASP A 124 -29.45 -24.17 20.52
N SER A 125 -28.64 -23.64 21.44
CA SER A 125 -28.34 -24.32 22.70
C SER A 125 -29.33 -23.86 23.76
N ASP A 126 -30.35 -24.70 23.86
CA ASP A 126 -31.32 -24.89 24.93
C ASP A 126 -30.92 -24.34 26.31
N GLU A 127 -31.89 -23.63 26.89
CA GLU A 127 -32.07 -23.28 28.29
C GLU A 127 -31.70 -24.45 29.22
N ASP A 128 -30.72 -24.28 30.09
CA ASP A 128 -30.58 -25.08 31.32
C ASP A 128 -30.60 -24.13 32.53
N ASP A 129 -31.79 -24.03 33.09
CA ASP A 129 -32.12 -23.35 34.34
C ASP A 129 -31.52 -24.15 35.51
N GLY A 130 -30.25 -23.87 35.82
CA GLY A 130 -29.53 -24.48 36.93
C GLY A 130 -29.48 -23.57 38.15
N ASP A 131 -30.52 -23.66 38.96
CA ASP A 131 -30.75 -23.24 40.35
C ASP A 131 -29.59 -22.63 41.19
N GLU A 132 -30.03 -21.59 41.93
CA GLU A 132 -29.42 -20.93 43.09
C GLU A 132 -28.79 -21.90 44.11
N ASP A 133 -27.62 -21.57 44.64
CA ASP A 133 -27.30 -21.94 46.03
C ASP A 133 -26.50 -20.83 46.73
N ASP A 134 -27.08 -20.41 47.85
CA ASP A 134 -26.68 -19.36 48.75
C ASP A 134 -25.49 -19.84 49.60
N GLY A 135 -24.48 -18.98 49.76
CA GLY A 135 -23.29 -19.35 50.51
C GLY A 135 -22.53 -18.15 51.06
N ASP A 136 -23.18 -17.53 52.03
CA ASP A 136 -22.68 -16.59 53.03
C ASP A 136 -21.18 -16.64 53.41
N ASP A 137 -20.75 -15.45 53.85
CA ASP A 137 -19.89 -15.20 55.01
C ASP A 137 -18.37 -15.00 54.85
N ASP A 138 -18.03 -13.77 55.28
CA ASP A 138 -16.96 -13.45 56.23
C ASP A 138 -15.55 -13.10 55.74
N ALA A 139 -15.32 -11.78 55.85
CA ALA A 139 -14.33 -11.16 56.74
C ALA A 139 -13.19 -10.39 56.06
N GLU A 140 -13.30 -9.06 56.15
CA GLU A 140 -12.12 -8.21 56.27
C GLU A 140 -11.41 -8.46 57.61
N PRO A 141 -10.09 -8.29 57.66
CA PRO A 141 -9.64 -7.22 58.55
C PRO A 141 -8.54 -6.34 57.95
N GLU A 142 -8.63 -5.06 58.36
CA GLU A 142 -7.60 -4.05 58.26
C GLU A 142 -6.25 -4.51 58.83
N ALA A 143 -5.15 -4.11 58.19
CA ALA A 143 -3.86 -3.99 58.86
C ALA A 143 -3.02 -2.84 58.31
N GLU A 144 -3.03 -1.77 59.10
CA GLU A 144 -1.87 -1.04 59.60
C GLU A 144 -0.98 -0.23 58.65
N ARG A 145 -1.16 1.09 58.84
CA ARG A 145 -0.16 2.16 58.79
C ARG A 145 1.25 1.72 59.21
N THR A 146 2.26 2.18 58.46
CA THR A 146 3.59 2.68 58.88
C THR A 146 4.47 2.73 57.62
N ASN A 147 5.29 3.73 57.30
CA ASN A 147 5.64 5.04 57.87
C ASN A 147 6.18 5.89 56.69
#